data_AF-A0A2D6Y484-F1
#
_entry.id   AF-A0A2D6Y484-F1
#
_cell.length_a   1.000
_cell.length_b   1.000
_cell.length_c   1.000
_cell.angle_alpha   90.00
_cell.angle_beta   90.00
_cell.angle_gamma   90.00
#
_symmetry.space_group_name_H-M   'P 1'
#
loop_
_entity.id
_entity.type
_entity.pdbx_description
1 polymer ?
#
loop_
_entity_poly.entity_id
_entity_poly.type
_entity_poly.pdbx_seq_one_letter_code
_entity_poly.pdbx_strand_id
1 'polypeptide(L)'
;MGSKSGFKETEVQEIKRLYLEEGRSYAQIARIIGRGSETSVKNALTKAKVNRSSEGGKSLEKFKPGQKFGQITLIKKLVKSKKLKYHAACDCGYEFDVEPYLLTLSNDHKNKVTTCPRCKARHK
;
A
#
# COMPACT_ATOMS: atom_id res chain seq x y z
N MET A 1 1.58 28.13 17.88
CA MET A 1 2.05 27.34 16.72
C MET A 1 1.99 25.87 17.07
N GLY A 2 1.16 25.09 16.38
CA GLY A 2 0.70 23.77 16.83
C GLY A 2 1.80 22.70 16.87
N SER A 3 1.96 22.11 18.05
CA SER A 3 2.77 20.93 18.34
C SER A 3 2.35 19.77 17.43
N LYS A 4 3.07 19.56 16.31
CA LYS A 4 2.95 18.33 15.51
C LYS A 4 3.65 17.23 16.29
N SER A 5 2.96 16.67 17.28
CA SER A 5 3.39 15.48 18.00
C SER A 5 3.77 14.41 16.97
N GLY A 6 5.02 13.97 17.00
CA GLY A 6 5.51 12.91 16.12
C GLY A 6 4.72 11.61 16.29
N PHE A 7 5.00 10.64 15.43
CA PHE A 7 4.46 9.28 15.59
C PHE A 7 4.69 8.79 17.03
N LYS A 8 3.66 8.17 17.62
CA LYS A 8 3.82 7.48 18.90
C LYS A 8 4.81 6.34 18.75
N GLU A 9 5.41 5.90 19.85
CA GLU A 9 6.38 4.79 19.84
C GLU A 9 5.82 3.51 19.20
N THR A 10 4.54 3.19 19.45
CA THR A 10 3.83 2.07 18.82
C THR A 10 3.70 2.23 17.30
N GLU A 11 3.42 3.44 16.81
CA GLU A 11 3.38 3.74 15.38
C GLU A 11 4.78 3.62 14.77
N VAL A 12 5.83 4.06 15.47
CA VAL A 12 7.22 3.94 15.01
C VAL A 12 7.65 2.47 14.92
N GLN A 13 7.25 1.63 15.87
CA GLN A 13 7.49 0.18 15.84
C GLN A 13 6.82 -0.47 14.61
N GLU A 14 5.56 -0.14 14.33
CA GLU A 14 4.86 -0.65 13.15
C GLU A 14 5.49 -0.12 11.84
N ILE A 15 5.91 1.16 11.81
CA ILE A 15 6.65 1.73 10.67
C ILE A 15 7.94 0.94 10.42
N LYS A 16 8.70 0.57 11.47
CA LYS A 16 9.90 -0.25 11.34
C LYS A 16 9.58 -1.62 10.76
N ARG A 17 8.55 -2.29 11.29
CA ARG A 17 8.09 -3.60 10.84
C ARG A 17 7.69 -3.58 9.37
N LEU A 18 6.86 -2.63 8.96
CA LEU A 18 6.44 -2.46 7.56
C LEU A 18 7.61 -2.13 6.63
N TYR A 19 8.61 -1.38 7.11
CA TYR A 19 9.77 -0.99 6.32
C TYR A 19 10.82 -2.10 6.19
N LEU A 20 11.14 -2.80 7.29
CA LEU A 20 12.18 -3.84 7.32
C LEU A 20 11.65 -5.19 6.84
N GLU A 21 10.54 -5.67 7.39
CA GLU A 21 10.02 -7.01 7.16
C GLU A 21 9.24 -7.09 5.84
N GLU A 22 8.24 -6.22 5.66
CA GLU A 22 7.41 -6.21 4.45
C GLU A 22 8.09 -5.50 3.27
N GLY A 23 8.93 -4.52 3.56
CA GLY A 23 9.62 -3.74 2.55
C GLY A 23 8.78 -2.76 1.78
N ARG A 24 7.81 -2.16 2.48
CA ARG A 24 6.91 -1.17 1.91
C ARG A 24 7.60 0.18 1.74
N SER A 25 7.20 0.90 0.69
CA SER A 25 7.66 2.27 0.46
C SER A 25 7.10 3.23 1.52
N TYR A 26 7.78 4.35 1.78
CA TYR A 26 7.35 5.37 2.74
C TYR A 26 5.89 5.84 2.53
N ALA A 27 5.49 5.98 1.26
CA ALA A 27 4.11 6.30 0.87
C ALA A 27 3.08 5.27 1.34
N GLN A 28 3.41 3.99 1.19
CA GLN A 28 2.52 2.90 1.57
C GLN A 28 2.40 2.84 3.09
N ILE A 29 3.52 2.98 3.81
CA ILE A 29 3.54 2.99 5.26
C ILE A 29 2.68 4.15 5.81
N ALA A 30 2.81 5.36 5.25
CA ALA A 30 1.99 6.50 5.66
C ALA A 30 0.48 6.22 5.49
N ARG A 31 0.10 5.57 4.39
CA ARG A 31 -1.29 5.18 4.10
C ARG A 31 -1.79 4.02 4.95
N ILE A 32 -0.91 3.10 5.32
CA ILE A 32 -1.21 1.96 6.19
C ILE A 32 -1.45 2.43 7.62
N ILE A 33 -0.55 3.26 8.16
CA ILE A 33 -0.69 3.89 9.47
C ILE A 33 -1.89 4.84 9.48
N GLY A 34 -2.28 5.37 8.30
CA GLY A 34 -3.39 6.30 8.14
C GLY A 34 -3.09 7.69 8.73
N ARG A 35 -1.82 7.95 9.09
CA ARG A 35 -1.37 9.14 9.79
C ARG A 35 0.00 9.58 9.27
N GLY A 36 0.18 10.89 9.14
CA GLY A 36 1.42 11.49 8.67
C GLY A 36 1.64 11.38 7.15
N SER A 37 2.61 12.13 6.65
CA SER A 37 3.03 12.11 5.25
C SER A 37 4.23 11.18 5.06
N GLU A 38 4.56 10.86 3.82
CA GLU A 38 5.76 10.07 3.44
C GLU A 38 7.04 10.62 4.09
N THR A 39 7.12 11.95 4.18
CA THR A 39 8.21 12.69 4.84
C THR A 39 8.25 12.45 6.34
N SER A 40 7.10 12.37 7.01
CA SER A 40 7.04 12.02 8.43
C SER A 40 7.55 10.60 8.65
N VAL A 41 7.14 9.64 7.81
CA VAL A 41 7.59 8.23 7.93
C VAL A 41 9.08 8.12 7.74
N LYS A 42 9.63 8.81 6.72
CA LYS A 42 11.08 8.89 6.51
C LYS A 42 11.80 9.44 7.75
N ASN A 43 11.31 10.55 8.31
CA ASN A 43 11.87 11.13 9.54
C ASN A 43 11.80 10.19 10.74
N ALA A 44 10.73 9.41 10.88
CA ALA A 44 10.59 8.42 11.94
C ALA A 44 11.65 7.31 11.82
N LEU A 45 11.86 6.79 10.60
CA LEU A 45 12.88 5.78 10.32
C LEU A 45 14.30 6.34 10.53
N THR A 46 14.57 7.57 10.09
CA THR A 46 15.85 8.27 10.34
C THR A 46 16.10 8.44 11.83
N LYS A 47 15.12 8.93 12.61
CA LYS A 47 15.24 9.06 14.07
C LYS A 47 15.50 7.72 14.75
N ALA A 48 14.88 6.67 14.24
CA ALA A 48 15.03 5.33 14.78
C ALA A 48 16.27 4.58 14.24
N LYS A 49 17.14 5.28 13.49
CA LYS A 49 18.37 4.77 12.85
C LYS A 49 18.14 3.51 12.00
N VAL A 50 16.97 3.41 11.37
CA VAL A 50 16.63 2.29 10.49
C VAL A 50 16.93 2.70 9.06
N ASN A 51 17.99 2.13 8.51
CA ASN A 51 18.32 2.28 7.11
C ASN A 51 18.24 0.91 6.44
N ARG A 52 17.49 0.82 5.34
CA ARG A 52 17.70 -0.31 4.42
C ARG A 52 18.95 0.03 3.64
N SER A 53 20.04 -0.67 3.95
CA SER A 53 21.13 -0.81 2.99
C SER A 53 20.51 -1.23 1.66
N SER A 54 20.88 -0.51 0.60
CA SER A 54 20.19 -0.43 -0.69
C SER A 54 20.25 -1.71 -1.51
N GLU A 55 19.94 -2.87 -0.92
CA GLU A 55 19.80 -4.14 -1.62
C GLU A 55 18.33 -4.55 -1.64
N GLY A 56 17.75 -4.50 -2.83
CA GLY A 56 16.44 -5.07 -3.08
C GLY A 56 15.32 -4.24 -2.47
N GLY A 57 15.17 -2.99 -2.92
CA GLY A 57 13.81 -2.48 -3.07
C GLY A 57 13.05 -3.53 -3.85
N LYS A 58 12.21 -4.33 -3.17
CA LYS A 58 11.23 -5.23 -3.79
C LYS A 58 10.37 -4.31 -4.64
N SER A 59 10.84 -4.05 -5.86
CA SER A 59 10.12 -3.32 -6.87
C SER A 59 8.77 -4.00 -6.91
N LEU A 60 7.72 -3.27 -6.50
CA LEU A 60 6.33 -3.66 -6.63
C LEU A 60 6.24 -4.62 -7.81
N GLU A 61 5.91 -5.89 -7.53
CA GLU A 61 5.95 -6.97 -8.52
C GLU A 61 5.53 -6.39 -9.87
N LYS A 62 6.48 -6.40 -10.82
CA LYS A 62 6.35 -5.71 -12.10
C LYS A 62 4.94 -5.99 -12.62
N PHE A 63 4.11 -4.95 -12.74
CA PHE A 63 2.74 -5.06 -13.23
C PHE A 63 2.67 -6.08 -14.36
N LYS A 64 2.00 -7.21 -14.12
CA LYS A 64 1.69 -8.17 -15.15
C LYS A 64 0.21 -8.02 -15.53
N PRO A 65 -0.10 -7.58 -16.76
CA PRO A 65 -1.47 -7.66 -17.24
C PRO A 65 -1.89 -9.15 -17.23
N GLY A 66 -3.09 -9.43 -16.75
CA GLY A 66 -3.60 -10.78 -16.50
C GLY A 66 -3.33 -11.34 -15.09
N GLN A 67 -2.62 -10.61 -14.21
CA GLN A 67 -2.38 -11.07 -12.84
C GLN A 67 -3.67 -11.07 -12.02
N LYS A 68 -3.98 -12.21 -11.38
CA LYS A 68 -5.15 -12.37 -10.51
C LYS A 68 -4.79 -12.14 -9.04
N PHE A 69 -5.55 -11.28 -8.37
CA PHE A 69 -5.51 -11.01 -6.94
C PHE A 69 -6.88 -11.36 -6.34
N GLY A 70 -7.02 -12.58 -5.82
CA GLY A 70 -8.33 -13.08 -5.36
C GLY A 70 -9.30 -13.24 -6.53
N GLN A 71 -10.38 -12.45 -6.54
CA GLN A 71 -11.40 -12.44 -7.60
C GLN A 71 -11.18 -11.32 -8.63
N ILE A 72 -10.09 -10.56 -8.51
CA ILE A 72 -9.78 -9.43 -9.37
C ILE A 72 -8.63 -9.80 -10.31
N THR A 73 -8.75 -9.43 -11.58
CA THR A 73 -7.77 -9.63 -12.63
C THR A 73 -7.27 -8.27 -13.11
N LEU A 74 -5.96 -8.05 -13.11
CA LEU A 74 -5.36 -6.84 -13.65
C LEU A 74 -5.51 -6.79 -15.18
N ILE A 75 -6.06 -5.71 -15.73
CA ILE A 75 -6.22 -5.52 -17.17
C ILE A 75 -5.10 -4.64 -17.72
N LYS A 76 -4.97 -3.42 -17.21
CA LYS A 76 -4.03 -2.41 -17.75
C LYS A 76 -3.43 -1.55 -16.65
N LYS A 77 -2.22 -1.06 -16.89
CA LYS A 77 -1.57 -0.05 -16.04
C LYS A 77 -1.98 1.35 -16.52
N LEU A 78 -2.48 2.15 -15.60
CA LEU A 78 -2.84 3.55 -15.80
C LEU A 78 -1.88 4.41 -15.00
N VAL A 79 -0.95 5.07 -15.69
CA VAL A 79 -0.04 6.05 -15.07
C VAL A 79 -0.61 7.43 -15.35
N LYS A 80 -1.39 8.00 -14.41
CA LYS A 80 -1.86 9.38 -14.49
C LYS A 80 -1.14 10.22 -13.44
N SER A 81 -0.46 11.28 -13.87
CA SER A 81 0.13 12.35 -13.04
C SER A 81 0.80 11.85 -11.74
N LYS A 82 1.94 11.16 -11.87
CA LYS A 82 2.76 10.61 -10.76
C LYS A 82 2.09 9.54 -9.88
N LYS A 83 0.81 9.20 -10.07
CA LYS A 83 0.16 8.09 -9.37
C LYS A 83 -0.05 6.92 -10.31
N LEU A 84 0.57 5.80 -9.97
CA LEU A 84 0.38 4.53 -10.66
C LEU A 84 -0.92 3.90 -10.17
N LYS A 85 -1.86 3.67 -11.09
CA LYS A 85 -3.10 2.94 -10.88
C LYS A 85 -3.13 1.71 -11.79
N TYR A 86 -3.78 0.66 -11.35
CA TYR A 86 -4.08 -0.49 -12.18
C TYR A 86 -5.59 -0.53 -12.43
N HIS A 87 -5.97 -0.68 -13.69
CA HIS A 87 -7.33 -1.02 -14.05
C HIS A 87 -7.48 -2.52 -13.89
N ALA A 88 -8.47 -2.94 -13.11
CA ALA A 88 -8.69 -4.33 -12.80
C ALA A 88 -10.17 -4.69 -12.96
N ALA A 89 -10.42 -5.88 -13.49
CA ALA A 89 -11.75 -6.47 -13.63
C ALA A 89 -11.96 -7.52 -12.55
N CYS A 90 -13.10 -7.49 -11.89
CA CYS A 90 -13.50 -8.59 -11.03
C CYS A 90 -14.31 -9.63 -11.81
N ASP A 91 -14.27 -10.87 -11.35
CA ASP A 91 -15.08 -11.98 -11.87
C ASP A 91 -16.59 -11.67 -11.89
N CYS A 92 -17.03 -10.74 -11.04
CA CYS A 92 -18.38 -10.19 -10.99
C CYS A 92 -18.79 -9.37 -12.26
N GLY A 93 -17.87 -9.17 -13.21
CA GLY A 93 -18.04 -8.32 -14.39
C GLY A 93 -17.86 -6.82 -14.13
N TYR A 94 -17.38 -6.43 -12.94
CA TYR A 94 -17.15 -5.03 -12.58
C TYR A 94 -15.69 -4.64 -12.77
N GLU A 95 -15.45 -3.56 -13.52
CA GLU A 95 -14.13 -2.99 -13.75
C GLU A 95 -13.92 -1.73 -12.90
N PHE A 96 -12.74 -1.60 -12.29
CA PHE A 96 -12.40 -0.44 -11.47
C PHE A 96 -10.91 -0.14 -11.45
N ASP A 97 -10.59 1.10 -11.13
CA ASP A 97 -9.21 1.55 -10.95
C ASP A 97 -8.80 1.36 -9.48
N VAL A 98 -7.75 0.57 -9.28
CA VAL A 98 -7.20 0.27 -7.96
C VAL A 98 -5.73 0.62 -7.91
N GLU A 99 -5.26 1.09 -6.76
CA GLU A 99 -3.85 1.36 -6.59
C GLU A 99 -3.10 0.06 -6.27
N PRO A 100 -1.89 -0.14 -6.83
CA PRO A 100 -1.13 -1.39 -6.72
C PRO A 100 -0.93 -1.85 -5.28
N TYR A 101 -0.75 -0.89 -4.37
CA TYR A 101 -0.48 -1.19 -2.98
C TYR A 101 -1.66 -1.93 -2.34
N LEU A 102 -2.91 -1.60 -2.66
CA LEU A 102 -4.12 -2.18 -2.07
C LEU A 102 -4.27 -3.68 -2.38
N LEU A 103 -3.83 -4.09 -3.57
CA LEU A 103 -3.84 -5.49 -4.03
C LEU A 103 -2.77 -6.32 -3.31
N THR A 104 -1.62 -5.70 -3.06
CA THR A 104 -0.48 -6.34 -2.39
C THR A 104 -0.53 -6.28 -0.87
N LEU A 105 -1.58 -5.69 -0.25
CA LEU A 105 -1.70 -5.63 1.21
C LEU A 105 -1.83 -7.04 1.82
N SER A 106 -1.29 -7.21 3.02
CA SER A 106 -1.43 -8.43 3.83
C SER A 106 -2.90 -8.73 4.14
N ASN A 107 -3.28 -10.01 4.28
CA ASN A 107 -4.67 -10.46 4.46
C ASN A 107 -5.39 -9.80 5.66
N ASP A 108 -4.65 -9.34 6.66
CA ASP A 108 -5.19 -8.70 7.88
C ASP A 108 -5.55 -7.21 7.69
N HIS A 109 -5.16 -6.59 6.57
CA HIS A 109 -5.45 -5.18 6.35
C HIS A 109 -6.90 -4.94 5.92
N LYS A 110 -7.63 -4.12 6.70
CA LYS A 110 -9.01 -3.65 6.44
C LYS A 110 -9.23 -3.09 5.02
N ASN A 111 -8.16 -2.55 4.43
CA ASN A 111 -8.15 -1.94 3.10
C ASN A 111 -7.63 -2.86 1.98
N LYS A 112 -7.30 -4.13 2.27
CA LYS A 112 -6.95 -5.08 1.21
C LYS A 112 -8.11 -5.23 0.24
N VAL A 113 -7.79 -5.12 -1.04
CA VAL A 113 -8.76 -5.27 -2.12
C VAL A 113 -8.53 -6.62 -2.79
N THR A 114 -9.36 -7.60 -2.45
CA THR A 114 -9.37 -8.95 -3.07
C THR A 114 -10.61 -9.19 -3.93
N THR A 115 -11.63 -8.34 -3.82
CA THR A 115 -12.91 -8.42 -4.54
C THR A 115 -13.38 -7.03 -4.98
N CYS A 116 -14.27 -6.97 -6.00
CA CYS A 116 -14.88 -5.71 -6.43
C CYS A 116 -15.61 -5.04 -5.24
N PRO A 117 -15.67 -3.70 -5.16
CA PRO A 117 -16.45 -3.01 -4.13
C PRO A 117 -17.92 -3.43 -4.15
N ARG A 118 -18.44 -3.84 -5.32
CA ARG A 118 -19.78 -4.47 -5.46
C ARG A 118 -19.90 -5.82 -4.74
N CYS A 119 -18.94 -6.73 -4.90
CA CYS A 119 -18.95 -8.00 -4.17
C CYS A 119 -18.73 -7.78 -2.67
N LYS A 120 -17.81 -6.88 -2.30
CA LYS A 120 -17.56 -6.55 -0.89
C LYS A 120 -18.81 -5.96 -0.22
N ALA A 121 -19.59 -5.14 -0.92
CA ALA A 121 -20.85 -4.57 -0.42
C ALA A 121 -21.99 -5.59 -0.35
N ARG A 122 -21.95 -6.67 -1.14
CA ARG A 122 -23.00 -7.71 -1.17
C ARG A 122 -22.97 -8.67 0.04
N HIS A 123 -21.86 -8.73 0.78
CA HIS A 123 -21.69 -9.59 1.95
C HIS A 123 -21.86 -8.85 3.28
N LYS A 124 -22.51 -7.69 3.29
CA LYS A 124 -22.80 -6.91 4.50
C LYS A 124 -24.30 -6.88 4.73
#